data_AF-A0A1X7RYP0-F1
#
_entry.id   AF-A0A1X7RYP0-F1
#
_cell.length_a   1.000
_cell.length_b   1.000
_cell.length_c   1.000
_cell.angle_alpha   90.00
_cell.angle_beta   90.00
_cell.angle_gamma   90.00
#
_symmetry.space_group_name_H-M   'P 1'
#
loop_
_entity.id
_entity.type
_entity.pdbx_description
1 polymer ?
#
loop_
_entity_poly.entity_id
_entity_poly.type
_entity_poly.pdbx_seq_one_letter_code
_entity_poly.pdbx_strand_id
1 'polypeptide(L)'
;MKAISPLTSSILQNAVRPVPQTCRAAFLANASLERQQRKFMSFTPNQTLTATRTLRYPAAVVYEIISDVDSYHKFLPFCQGSEVTKKSQPAADGKTYPEEAKLMIGFNGNINEEFTSRIYCIPGRVVEAVSGNTNGTLPKDEVSHHNERPPADQDPSRKATVMSQLLTRWTLKGYPYKPPPVGAVDRDSTHRNHDETNPVPGQEKTEVNLTIEYQFANPLYAAMSSAVAPKVADKMIEAFENRVKAVLEGPAHAKRKTT
;
A
#
# COMPACT_ATOMS: atom_id res chain seq x y z
N MET A 1 -0.06 -35.98 -77.89
CA MET A 1 -0.42 -35.44 -79.23
C MET A 1 0.13 -34.03 -79.34
N LYS A 2 0.58 -33.61 -80.54
CA LYS A 2 0.88 -32.25 -81.06
C LYS A 2 1.44 -31.15 -80.13
N ALA A 3 2.50 -30.51 -80.61
CA ALA A 3 3.13 -29.30 -80.05
C ALA A 3 2.28 -28.02 -80.27
N ILE A 4 2.72 -26.90 -79.67
CA ILE A 4 2.96 -25.59 -80.32
C ILE A 4 3.61 -24.62 -79.31
N SER A 5 4.68 -23.94 -79.75
CA SER A 5 5.36 -22.78 -79.13
C SER A 5 5.15 -21.55 -80.08
N PRO A 6 5.80 -20.36 -79.96
CA PRO A 6 6.66 -19.76 -78.92
C PRO A 6 6.42 -18.21 -78.73
N LEU A 7 7.42 -17.48 -78.17
CA LEU A 7 7.69 -16.01 -78.30
C LEU A 7 6.70 -15.06 -77.54
N THR A 8 7.03 -13.89 -76.97
CA THR A 8 8.26 -13.05 -76.82
C THR A 8 8.03 -12.12 -75.58
N SER A 9 8.93 -11.32 -74.99
CA SER A 9 10.28 -10.80 -75.33
C SER A 9 11.13 -10.60 -74.05
N SER A 10 12.44 -10.38 -74.24
CA SER A 10 13.44 -10.01 -73.21
C SER A 10 13.56 -8.48 -73.04
N ILE A 11 14.18 -8.01 -71.93
CA ILE A 11 15.41 -7.17 -71.96
C ILE A 11 16.04 -7.07 -70.56
N LEU A 12 17.37 -6.93 -70.56
CA LEU A 12 18.27 -6.94 -69.40
C LEU A 12 18.31 -5.60 -68.64
N GLN A 13 18.74 -5.65 -67.37
CA GLN A 13 19.78 -4.73 -66.90
C GLN A 13 20.57 -5.29 -65.70
N ASN A 14 21.89 -5.40 -65.87
CA ASN A 14 22.86 -5.68 -64.81
C ASN A 14 23.24 -4.36 -64.11
N ALA A 15 23.48 -4.42 -62.79
CA ALA A 15 24.19 -3.37 -62.07
C ALA A 15 25.17 -3.98 -61.04
N VAL A 16 26.40 -3.43 -61.00
CA VAL A 16 27.57 -4.01 -60.34
C VAL A 16 27.85 -3.34 -58.98
N ARG A 17 28.37 -4.10 -58.00
CA ARG A 17 28.95 -3.56 -56.75
C ARG A 17 30.46 -3.31 -56.87
N PRO A 18 30.95 -2.15 -56.39
CA PRO A 18 32.24 -2.10 -55.67
C PRO A 18 32.14 -1.30 -54.34
N VAL A 19 32.62 -1.83 -53.19
CA VAL A 19 33.97 -1.65 -52.57
C VAL A 19 34.05 -0.38 -51.67
N PRO A 20 34.62 -0.46 -50.43
CA PRO A 20 34.36 0.52 -49.37
C PRO A 20 35.30 1.73 -49.36
N GLN A 21 34.84 2.84 -48.75
CA GLN A 21 35.63 4.06 -48.58
C GLN A 21 36.47 4.06 -47.29
N THR A 22 37.64 4.69 -47.39
CA THR A 22 38.73 4.67 -46.40
C THR A 22 38.62 5.72 -45.30
N CYS A 23 39.18 5.39 -44.14
CA CYS A 23 39.26 6.28 -42.98
C CYS A 23 40.19 7.49 -43.20
N ARG A 24 39.77 8.70 -42.79
CA ARG A 24 40.70 9.72 -42.27
C ARG A 24 40.00 10.87 -41.53
N ALA A 25 40.05 10.84 -40.20
CA ALA A 25 39.91 12.02 -39.33
C ALA A 25 40.49 11.70 -37.93
N ALA A 26 41.81 11.72 -37.81
CA ALA A 26 42.45 11.67 -36.50
C ALA A 26 42.50 13.10 -35.92
N PHE A 27 41.65 13.39 -34.94
CA PHE A 27 41.85 14.53 -34.05
C PHE A 27 42.40 14.04 -32.72
N LEU A 28 43.60 14.54 -32.38
CA LEU A 28 44.26 14.27 -31.10
C LEU A 28 43.55 15.05 -29.99
N ALA A 29 42.64 14.38 -29.29
CA ALA A 29 42.20 14.81 -27.98
C ALA A 29 42.83 13.88 -26.94
N ASN A 30 43.90 14.35 -26.29
CA ASN A 30 44.35 13.80 -25.01
C ASN A 30 43.33 14.20 -23.92
N ALA A 31 42.11 13.67 -24.04
CA ALA A 31 41.20 13.60 -22.91
C ALA A 31 41.76 12.53 -21.98
N SER A 32 42.30 12.95 -20.84
CA SER A 32 42.49 12.04 -19.72
C SER A 32 41.16 11.32 -19.50
N LEU A 33 41.18 9.99 -19.65
CA LEU A 33 40.09 9.15 -19.14
C LEU A 33 40.17 9.18 -17.62
N GLU A 34 39.76 10.31 -17.03
CA GLU A 34 39.25 10.32 -15.68
C GLU A 34 38.10 9.33 -15.66
N ARG A 35 38.44 8.13 -15.17
CA ARG A 35 37.48 7.09 -14.86
C ARG A 35 36.61 7.65 -13.75
N GLN A 36 35.56 8.38 -14.12
CA GLN A 36 34.46 8.74 -13.23
C GLN A 36 33.89 7.43 -12.69
N GLN A 37 34.45 6.99 -11.55
CA GLN A 37 33.73 6.16 -10.61
C GLN A 37 32.54 6.99 -10.18
N ARG A 38 31.44 6.85 -10.92
CA ARG A 38 30.12 7.13 -10.39
C ARG A 38 30.00 6.24 -9.16
N LYS A 39 30.30 6.81 -7.99
CA LYS A 39 29.87 6.27 -6.70
C LYS A 39 28.35 6.33 -6.76
N PHE A 40 27.74 5.28 -7.32
CA PHE A 40 26.31 5.04 -7.25
C PHE A 40 26.00 4.79 -5.79
N MET A 41 25.80 5.88 -5.06
CA MET A 41 25.08 5.89 -3.80
C MET A 41 23.66 5.52 -4.18
N SER A 42 23.33 4.24 -4.08
CA SER A 42 22.01 3.68 -4.39
C SER A 42 21.00 4.10 -3.33
N PHE A 43 20.69 5.39 -3.28
CA PHE A 43 19.63 5.94 -2.45
C PHE A 43 18.28 5.52 -3.04
N THR A 44 17.58 4.66 -2.31
CA THR A 44 16.16 4.41 -2.53
C THR A 44 15.37 5.64 -2.07
N PRO A 45 14.39 6.12 -2.86
CA PRO A 45 13.53 7.21 -2.42
C PRO A 45 12.60 6.73 -1.30
N ASN A 46 12.21 7.64 -0.40
CA ASN A 46 11.04 7.42 0.46
C ASN A 46 9.78 7.45 -0.44
N GLN A 47 8.81 6.58 -0.16
CA GLN A 47 7.60 6.36 -0.94
C GLN A 47 6.37 6.40 -0.03
N THR A 48 5.27 6.95 -0.52
CA THR A 48 4.00 7.01 0.21
C THR A 48 2.89 6.38 -0.62
N LEU A 49 2.12 5.49 0.00
CA LEU A 49 0.92 4.88 -0.55
C LEU A 49 -0.28 5.29 0.30
N THR A 50 -1.41 5.57 -0.33
CA THR A 50 -2.65 5.92 0.36
C THR A 50 -3.84 5.17 -0.22
N ALA A 51 -4.78 4.77 0.64
CA ALA A 51 -6.07 4.24 0.22
C ALA A 51 -7.15 4.68 1.20
N THR A 52 -8.30 5.14 0.67
CA THR A 52 -9.45 5.56 1.49
C THR A 52 -10.68 4.73 1.13
N ARG A 53 -11.49 4.38 2.12
CA ARG A 53 -12.82 3.74 1.95
C ARG A 53 -13.83 4.36 2.91
N THR A 54 -15.10 4.37 2.52
CA THR A 54 -16.22 4.69 3.41
C THR A 54 -16.98 3.41 3.74
N LEU A 55 -16.98 3.02 5.00
CA LEU A 55 -17.68 1.85 5.52
C LEU A 55 -19.03 2.24 6.13
N ARG A 56 -20.02 1.35 6.05
CA ARG A 56 -21.38 1.54 6.58
C ARG A 56 -21.52 1.00 8.01
N TYR A 57 -20.48 1.18 8.81
CA TYR A 57 -20.37 0.62 10.16
C TYR A 57 -19.78 1.66 11.13
N PRO A 58 -20.11 1.57 12.44
CA PRO A 58 -19.55 2.41 13.49
C PRO A 58 -18.02 2.41 13.53
N ALA A 59 -17.42 3.57 13.82
CA ALA A 59 -15.96 3.72 13.86
C ALA A 59 -15.33 2.81 14.91
N ALA A 60 -15.99 2.62 16.06
CA ALA A 60 -15.55 1.71 17.11
C ALA A 60 -15.39 0.27 16.58
N VAL A 61 -16.34 -0.27 15.82
CA VAL A 61 -16.26 -1.66 15.33
C VAL A 61 -15.16 -1.84 14.29
N VAL A 62 -15.02 -0.86 13.39
CA VAL A 62 -13.94 -0.85 12.39
C VAL A 62 -12.57 -0.75 13.10
N TYR A 63 -12.50 0.07 14.16
CA TYR A 63 -11.30 0.24 14.97
C TYR A 63 -10.87 -1.06 15.67
N GLU A 64 -11.79 -1.78 16.33
CA GLU A 64 -11.46 -3.06 16.98
C GLU A 64 -10.77 -4.01 16.00
N ILE A 65 -11.28 -4.13 14.76
CA ILE A 65 -10.75 -5.03 13.72
C ILE A 65 -9.39 -4.56 13.18
N ILE A 66 -9.13 -3.25 13.12
CA ILE A 66 -7.80 -2.70 12.78
C ILE A 66 -6.82 -2.85 13.96
N SER A 67 -7.30 -2.78 15.20
CA SER A 67 -6.46 -2.97 16.39
C SER A 67 -6.16 -4.44 16.72
N ASP A 68 -6.95 -5.39 16.20
CA ASP A 68 -6.74 -6.84 16.31
C ASP A 68 -5.64 -7.34 15.34
N VAL A 69 -4.42 -6.88 15.60
CA VAL A 69 -3.23 -7.22 14.80
C VAL A 69 -2.97 -8.73 14.82
N ASP A 70 -3.19 -9.43 15.94
CA ASP A 70 -3.08 -10.89 16.04
C ASP A 70 -3.91 -11.63 14.95
N SER A 71 -5.07 -11.09 14.55
CA SER A 71 -5.91 -11.69 13.52
C SER A 71 -5.50 -11.41 12.08
N TYR A 72 -4.52 -10.54 11.81
CA TYR A 72 -4.18 -10.09 10.44
C TYR A 72 -3.88 -11.26 9.48
N HIS A 73 -3.15 -12.28 9.94
CA HIS A 73 -2.79 -13.46 9.14
C HIS A 73 -4.00 -14.29 8.67
N LYS A 74 -5.19 -14.07 9.24
CA LYS A 74 -6.43 -14.78 8.91
C LYS A 74 -7.14 -14.20 7.69
N PHE A 75 -6.80 -12.98 7.27
CA PHE A 75 -7.55 -12.27 6.22
C PHE A 75 -6.73 -11.30 5.35
N LEU A 76 -5.56 -10.82 5.79
CA LEU A 76 -4.74 -9.93 4.97
C LEU A 76 -4.00 -10.70 3.87
N PRO A 77 -3.97 -10.18 2.63
CA PRO A 77 -3.15 -10.77 1.58
C PRO A 77 -1.67 -10.68 1.97
N PHE A 78 -0.90 -11.70 1.60
CA PHE A 78 0.56 -11.81 1.83
C PHE A 78 0.99 -11.96 3.30
N CYS A 79 0.13 -11.70 4.28
CA CYS A 79 0.40 -11.91 5.70
C CYS A 79 0.30 -13.41 6.04
N GLN A 80 1.45 -14.08 6.16
CA GLN A 80 1.56 -15.50 6.49
C GLN A 80 1.49 -15.75 8.01
N GLY A 81 1.82 -14.74 8.82
CA GLY A 81 1.70 -14.77 10.27
C GLY A 81 1.64 -13.37 10.86
N SER A 82 1.00 -13.25 12.01
CA SER A 82 0.86 -12.02 12.77
C SER A 82 0.73 -12.35 14.25
N GLU A 83 1.52 -11.70 15.10
CA GLU A 83 1.63 -11.98 16.53
C GLU A 83 1.92 -10.67 17.30
N VAL A 84 1.11 -10.34 18.29
CA VAL A 84 1.33 -9.22 19.22
C VAL A 84 2.21 -9.70 20.38
N THR A 85 3.47 -9.28 20.38
CA THR A 85 4.47 -9.70 21.37
C THR A 85 4.40 -8.86 22.65
N LYS A 86 3.82 -7.66 22.60
CA LYS A 86 3.65 -6.77 23.75
C LYS A 86 2.38 -5.94 23.64
N LYS A 87 1.72 -5.70 24.77
CA LYS A 87 0.55 -4.80 24.87
C LYS A 87 0.85 -3.58 25.74
N SER A 88 0.12 -2.50 25.49
CA SER A 88 0.16 -1.25 26.25
C SER A 88 -0.53 -1.39 27.61
N GLN A 89 -0.39 -0.36 28.46
CA GLN A 89 -1.21 -0.22 29.66
C GLN A 89 -2.68 0.05 29.27
N PRO A 90 -3.65 -0.14 30.17
CA PRO A 90 -5.04 0.21 29.89
C PRO A 90 -5.19 1.67 29.46
N ALA A 91 -5.85 1.92 28.33
CA ALA A 91 -6.21 3.25 27.86
C ALA A 91 -7.41 3.81 28.63
N ALA A 92 -7.87 5.01 28.25
CA ALA A 92 -9.01 5.68 28.87
C ALA A 92 -10.35 4.90 28.77
N ASP A 93 -10.47 3.93 27.85
CA ASP A 93 -11.63 3.03 27.73
C ASP A 93 -11.46 1.70 28.53
N GLY A 94 -10.35 1.56 29.26
CA GLY A 94 -10.02 0.37 30.04
C GLY A 94 -9.40 -0.79 29.24
N LYS A 95 -9.21 -0.65 27.91
CA LYS A 95 -8.62 -1.71 27.07
C LYS A 95 -7.10 -1.57 26.94
N THR A 96 -6.44 -2.69 26.70
CA THR A 96 -5.02 -2.73 26.31
C THR A 96 -4.91 -2.96 24.80
N TYR A 97 -3.93 -2.33 24.16
CA TYR A 97 -3.71 -2.37 22.71
C TYR A 97 -2.36 -2.97 22.34
N PRO A 98 -2.14 -3.40 21.10
CA PRO A 98 -0.81 -3.82 20.64
C PRO A 98 0.20 -2.70 20.82
N GLU A 99 1.31 -2.99 21.48
CA GLU A 99 2.46 -2.09 21.64
C GLU A 99 3.64 -2.55 20.78
N GLU A 100 3.83 -3.86 20.62
CA GLU A 100 4.77 -4.47 19.68
C GLU A 100 4.13 -5.67 19.00
N ALA A 101 4.39 -5.85 17.70
CA ALA A 101 3.95 -7.01 16.95
C ALA A 101 4.94 -7.42 15.86
N LYS A 102 4.88 -8.69 15.47
CA LYS A 102 5.60 -9.29 14.36
C LYS A 102 4.65 -9.63 13.23
N LEU A 103 4.98 -9.23 12.01
CA LEU A 103 4.31 -9.65 10.78
C LEU A 103 5.26 -10.47 9.93
N MET A 104 4.86 -11.69 9.56
CA MET A 104 5.54 -12.49 8.54
C MET A 104 4.84 -12.25 7.20
N ILE A 105 5.53 -11.60 6.26
CA ILE A 105 4.99 -11.22 4.96
C ILE A 105 5.69 -12.01 3.86
N GLY A 106 4.93 -12.71 3.03
CA GLY A 106 5.47 -13.51 1.93
C GLY A 106 4.87 -13.19 0.56
N PHE A 107 5.75 -13.09 -0.44
CA PHE A 107 5.40 -12.78 -1.83
C PHE A 107 5.92 -13.85 -2.80
N ASN A 108 5.07 -14.26 -3.74
CA ASN A 108 5.41 -15.15 -4.86
C ASN A 108 6.17 -16.44 -4.49
N GLY A 109 5.95 -16.98 -3.28
CA GLY A 109 6.53 -18.25 -2.80
C GLY A 109 8.01 -18.21 -2.41
N ASN A 110 8.80 -17.26 -2.93
CA ASN A 110 10.26 -17.21 -2.75
C ASN A 110 10.73 -16.09 -1.82
N ILE A 111 9.86 -15.16 -1.43
CA ILE A 111 10.16 -14.08 -0.49
C ILE A 111 9.33 -14.34 0.78
N ASN A 112 9.99 -14.35 1.94
CA ASN A 112 9.37 -14.35 3.26
C ASN A 112 10.21 -13.45 4.18
N GLU A 113 9.57 -12.46 4.79
CA GLU A 113 10.23 -11.40 5.55
C GLU A 113 9.49 -11.16 6.87
N GLU A 114 10.23 -11.17 7.99
CA GLU A 114 9.69 -10.80 9.30
C GLU A 114 9.90 -9.30 9.56
N PHE A 115 8.80 -8.60 9.85
CA PHE A 115 8.79 -7.19 10.25
C PHE A 115 8.33 -7.09 11.71
N THR A 116 9.22 -6.67 12.61
CA THR A 116 8.81 -6.24 13.96
C THR A 116 8.43 -4.76 13.91
N SER A 117 7.28 -4.42 14.47
CA SER A 117 6.72 -3.06 14.48
C SER A 117 6.42 -2.61 15.91
N ARG A 118 6.71 -1.35 16.21
CA ARG A 118 6.21 -0.66 17.40
C ARG A 118 4.87 -0.03 17.05
N ILE A 119 3.84 -0.23 17.86
CA ILE A 119 2.46 0.18 17.57
C ILE A 119 1.98 1.18 18.62
N TYR A 120 1.23 2.18 18.15
CA TYR A 120 0.56 3.22 18.93
C TYR A 120 -0.91 3.29 18.53
N CYS A 121 -1.78 3.32 19.53
CA CYS A 121 -3.21 3.34 19.38
C CYS A 121 -3.80 4.60 20.01
N ILE A 122 -4.71 5.27 19.29
CA ILE A 122 -5.65 6.23 19.86
C ILE A 122 -7.03 5.59 19.77
N PRO A 123 -7.66 5.20 20.89
CA PRO A 123 -8.90 4.43 20.92
C PRO A 123 -9.98 4.99 19.99
N GLY A 124 -10.54 4.13 19.13
CA GLY A 124 -11.59 4.47 18.17
C GLY A 124 -11.18 5.37 16.99
N ARG A 125 -9.93 5.86 16.94
CA ARG A 125 -9.50 6.93 16.01
C ARG A 125 -8.29 6.57 15.14
N VAL A 126 -7.20 6.10 15.74
CA VAL A 126 -5.92 5.92 15.01
C VAL A 126 -5.20 4.64 15.45
N VAL A 127 -4.61 3.92 14.49
CA VAL A 127 -3.61 2.89 14.74
C VAL A 127 -2.39 3.20 13.88
N GLU A 128 -1.25 3.46 14.50
CA GLU A 128 0.02 3.75 13.83
C GLU A 128 1.07 2.70 14.20
N ALA A 129 1.67 2.07 13.20
CA ALA A 129 2.77 1.13 13.36
C ALA A 129 4.05 1.69 12.72
N VAL A 130 5.19 1.59 13.39
CA VAL A 130 6.49 2.08 12.90
C VAL A 130 7.61 1.04 13.05
N SER A 131 8.50 0.99 12.06
CA SER A 131 9.70 0.15 12.05
C SER A 131 10.90 0.88 11.43
N GLY A 132 12.10 0.36 11.69
CA GLY A 132 13.36 0.95 11.27
C GLY A 132 13.58 2.32 11.93
N ASN A 133 14.09 3.26 11.13
CA ASN A 133 14.48 4.60 11.58
C ASN A 133 13.31 5.57 11.78
N THR A 134 12.08 5.20 11.42
CA THR A 134 10.89 6.07 11.57
C THR A 134 10.39 6.06 13.00
N ASN A 135 10.15 7.22 13.60
CA ASN A 135 9.49 7.33 14.92
C ASN A 135 7.98 7.56 14.77
N GLY A 136 7.22 7.30 15.84
CA GLY A 136 5.79 7.62 15.88
C GLY A 136 5.54 9.14 15.80
N THR A 137 4.39 9.51 15.26
CA THR A 137 4.01 10.91 14.97
C THR A 137 2.84 11.40 15.81
N LEU A 138 2.18 10.49 16.52
CA LEU A 138 0.98 10.79 17.32
C LEU A 138 1.31 11.64 18.56
N PRO A 139 0.40 12.53 19.02
CA PRO A 139 0.60 13.30 20.24
C PRO A 139 0.83 12.39 21.46
N LYS A 140 1.87 12.69 22.26
CA LYS A 140 2.29 11.84 23.40
C LYS A 140 1.18 11.66 24.45
N ASP A 141 0.33 12.67 24.62
CA ASP A 141 -0.81 12.67 25.53
C ASP A 141 -1.92 11.72 25.06
N GLU A 142 -2.29 11.74 23.76
CA GLU A 142 -3.29 10.81 23.19
C GLU A 142 -2.83 9.34 23.24
N VAL A 143 -1.52 9.06 23.29
CA VAL A 143 -0.95 7.70 23.35
C VAL A 143 -0.24 7.36 24.68
N SER A 144 -0.52 8.14 25.74
CA SER A 144 0.17 8.06 27.04
C SER A 144 0.11 6.71 27.78
N HIS A 145 -0.76 5.80 27.35
CA HIS A 145 -0.86 4.43 27.85
C HIS A 145 0.14 3.45 27.19
N HIS A 146 0.80 3.85 26.10
CA HIS A 146 1.95 3.15 25.52
C HIS A 146 3.24 3.59 26.21
N ASN A 147 4.17 2.64 26.42
CA ASN A 147 5.50 3.00 26.91
C ASN A 147 6.28 3.81 25.85
N GLU A 148 7.26 4.61 26.28
CA GLU A 148 8.18 5.26 25.34
C GLU A 148 8.95 4.23 24.50
N ARG A 149 9.30 4.59 23.26
CA ARG A 149 10.03 3.69 22.37
C ARG A 149 11.48 3.52 22.84
N PRO A 150 11.98 2.29 23.04
CA PRO A 150 13.36 2.09 23.47
C PRO A 150 14.39 2.58 22.42
N PRO A 151 15.65 2.77 22.85
CA PRO A 151 16.77 3.04 21.94
C PRO A 151 17.10 1.83 21.04
N ALA A 152 17.93 2.04 20.02
CA ALA A 152 18.16 1.07 18.94
C ALA A 152 18.84 -0.25 19.36
N ASP A 153 19.56 -0.25 20.47
CA ASP A 153 20.15 -1.43 21.09
C ASP A 153 19.12 -2.33 21.81
N GLN A 154 17.93 -1.79 22.14
CA GLN A 154 16.91 -2.44 22.95
C GLN A 154 15.55 -2.61 22.23
N ASP A 155 15.38 -2.02 21.05
CA ASP A 155 14.13 -2.07 20.29
C ASP A 155 14.26 -2.93 19.01
N PRO A 156 13.70 -4.16 18.98
CA PRO A 156 13.76 -5.03 17.81
C PRO A 156 13.06 -4.43 16.58
N SER A 157 12.08 -3.52 16.76
CA SER A 157 11.40 -2.85 15.65
C SER A 157 12.29 -1.85 14.90
N ARG A 158 13.43 -1.42 15.49
CA ARG A 158 14.39 -0.54 14.81
C ARG A 158 15.36 -1.29 13.90
N LYS A 159 15.40 -2.62 13.96
CA LYS A 159 16.27 -3.46 13.11
C LYS A 159 15.75 -3.49 11.67
N ALA A 160 16.33 -2.68 10.80
CA ALA A 160 16.04 -2.70 9.37
C ALA A 160 16.47 -4.02 8.72
N THR A 161 15.54 -4.66 8.01
CA THR A 161 15.79 -5.84 7.16
C THR A 161 15.65 -5.42 5.68
N VAL A 162 14.43 -5.44 5.16
CA VAL A 162 14.09 -5.02 3.79
C VAL A 162 13.82 -3.52 3.71
N MET A 163 13.26 -2.93 4.78
CA MET A 163 12.90 -1.52 4.85
C MET A 163 13.76 -0.79 5.90
N SER A 164 14.37 0.33 5.51
CA SER A 164 15.09 1.24 6.42
C SER A 164 14.12 2.10 7.25
N GLN A 165 12.93 2.33 6.70
CA GLN A 165 11.84 3.07 7.29
C GLN A 165 10.52 2.43 6.88
N LEU A 166 9.61 2.28 7.84
CA LEU A 166 8.21 1.93 7.59
C LEU A 166 7.35 2.66 8.63
N LEU A 167 6.29 3.31 8.16
CA LEU A 167 5.18 3.81 8.96
C LEU A 167 3.88 3.39 8.26
N THR A 168 2.96 2.81 9.01
CA THR A 168 1.60 2.49 8.54
C THR A 168 0.63 3.16 9.50
N ARG A 169 -0.21 4.08 9.00
CA ARG A 169 -1.24 4.76 9.79
C ARG A 169 -2.62 4.45 9.23
N TRP A 170 -3.49 3.96 10.11
CA TRP A 170 -4.93 3.90 9.92
C TRP A 170 -5.57 5.06 10.66
N THR A 171 -6.37 5.86 9.97
CA THR A 171 -7.17 6.95 10.57
C THR A 171 -8.64 6.69 10.30
N LEU A 172 -9.47 6.80 11.34
CA LEU A 172 -10.90 6.59 11.28
C LEU A 172 -11.65 7.87 11.64
N LYS A 173 -12.65 8.22 10.83
CA LYS A 173 -13.56 9.34 11.08
C LYS A 173 -15.00 8.88 10.97
N GLY A 174 -15.63 8.65 12.11
CA GLY A 174 -17.06 8.38 12.20
C GLY A 174 -17.89 9.63 11.87
N TYR A 175 -19.02 9.46 11.19
CA TYR A 175 -20.01 10.50 10.99
C TYR A 175 -21.44 9.93 10.88
N PRO A 176 -22.46 10.64 11.41
CA PRO A 176 -23.84 10.28 11.18
C PRO A 176 -24.22 10.56 9.72
N TYR A 177 -24.89 9.60 9.08
CA TYR A 177 -25.36 9.71 7.71
C TYR A 177 -26.87 9.42 7.65
N LYS A 178 -27.66 10.40 7.23
CA LYS A 178 -29.05 10.19 6.82
C LYS A 178 -29.13 10.39 5.29
N PRO A 179 -29.74 9.47 4.52
CA PRO A 179 -29.94 9.69 3.09
C PRO A 179 -30.83 10.91 2.82
N PRO A 180 -30.66 11.61 1.68
CA PRO A 180 -31.56 12.69 1.27
C PRO A 180 -32.98 12.16 0.98
N PRO A 181 -34.02 13.02 1.05
CA PRO A 181 -35.39 12.64 0.69
C PRO A 181 -35.50 12.04 -0.71
N VAL A 182 -36.47 11.15 -0.93
CA VAL A 182 -36.65 10.45 -2.22
C VAL A 182 -37.00 11.41 -3.35
N GLY A 183 -37.66 12.53 -3.06
CA GLY A 183 -38.01 13.60 -4.01
C GLY A 183 -36.96 14.71 -4.15
N ALA A 184 -35.73 14.55 -3.65
CA ALA A 184 -34.70 15.58 -3.74
C ALA A 184 -34.16 15.72 -5.18
N VAL A 185 -34.75 16.63 -5.97
CA VAL A 185 -34.31 16.98 -7.33
C VAL A 185 -33.81 18.43 -7.44
N ASP A 186 -32.57 18.54 -7.90
CA ASP A 186 -31.86 19.70 -8.45
C ASP A 186 -31.37 20.84 -7.53
N ARG A 187 -30.27 21.48 -7.99
CA ARG A 187 -29.38 22.43 -7.27
C ARG A 187 -30.04 23.77 -6.94
N ASP A 188 -31.05 24.18 -7.69
CA ASP A 188 -31.77 25.44 -7.46
C ASP A 188 -32.85 25.32 -6.37
N SER A 189 -33.19 24.09 -5.95
CA SER A 189 -34.04 23.88 -4.78
C SER A 189 -33.18 23.84 -3.51
N THR A 190 -33.24 24.90 -2.69
CA THR A 190 -32.58 24.92 -1.38
C THR A 190 -33.13 23.75 -0.55
N HIS A 191 -32.27 22.77 -0.26
CA HIS A 191 -32.62 21.48 0.36
C HIS A 191 -33.70 21.59 1.46
N ARG A 192 -34.93 21.14 1.17
CA ARG A 192 -36.02 20.97 2.16
C ARG A 192 -35.81 19.77 3.10
N ASN A 193 -34.56 19.51 3.51
CA ASN A 193 -34.19 18.42 4.41
C ASN A 193 -34.78 18.57 5.83
N HIS A 194 -35.41 19.72 6.14
CA HIS A 194 -36.14 19.96 7.38
C HIS A 194 -37.62 19.58 7.30
N ASP A 195 -38.25 19.67 6.12
CA ASP A 195 -39.69 19.43 5.93
C ASP A 195 -39.97 17.98 5.53
N GLU A 196 -39.10 17.41 4.68
CA GLU A 196 -39.15 16.02 4.26
C GLU A 196 -37.84 15.33 4.63
N THR A 197 -37.93 14.08 5.07
CA THR A 197 -36.74 13.26 5.35
C THR A 197 -36.90 11.87 4.76
N ASN A 198 -35.79 11.23 4.37
CA ASN A 198 -35.83 9.85 3.93
C ASN A 198 -36.35 8.94 5.06
N PRO A 199 -37.26 7.98 4.78
CA PRO A 199 -37.76 7.04 5.79
C PRO A 199 -36.69 6.07 6.30
N VAL A 200 -35.55 5.93 5.61
CA VAL A 200 -34.40 5.17 6.12
C VAL A 200 -33.82 5.88 7.37
N PRO A 201 -33.67 5.16 8.50
CA PRO A 201 -33.05 5.70 9.71
C PRO A 201 -31.64 6.25 9.46
N GLY A 202 -31.20 7.17 10.32
CA GLY A 202 -29.80 7.58 10.36
C GLY A 202 -28.89 6.39 10.63
N GLN A 203 -27.79 6.30 9.88
CA GLN A 203 -26.79 5.23 9.99
C GLN A 203 -25.44 5.85 10.33
N GLU A 204 -24.64 5.17 11.15
CA GLU A 204 -23.24 5.55 11.32
C GLU A 204 -22.43 5.07 10.11
N LYS A 205 -21.58 5.97 9.60
CA LYS A 205 -20.57 5.64 8.60
C LYS A 205 -19.20 6.01 9.15
N THR A 206 -18.18 5.33 8.61
CA THR A 206 -16.79 5.60 8.96
C THR A 206 -15.99 5.79 7.68
N GLU A 207 -15.36 6.95 7.55
CA GLU A 207 -14.27 7.13 6.60
C GLU A 207 -13.00 6.51 7.20
N VAL A 208 -12.36 5.60 6.46
CA VAL A 208 -11.13 4.92 6.84
C VAL A 208 -10.06 5.32 5.84
N ASN A 209 -8.98 5.91 6.33
CA ASN A 209 -7.78 6.21 5.55
C ASN A 209 -6.63 5.32 6.01
N LEU A 210 -6.00 4.64 5.06
CA LEU A 210 -4.72 3.95 5.19
C LEU A 210 -3.65 4.80 4.51
N THR A 211 -2.58 5.11 5.24
CA THR A 211 -1.34 5.69 4.70
C THR A 211 -0.17 4.77 5.06
N ILE A 212 0.68 4.45 4.08
CA ILE A 212 1.91 3.67 4.26
C ILE A 212 3.08 4.47 3.69
N GLU A 213 3.98 4.91 4.56
CA GLU A 213 5.24 5.57 4.21
C GLU A 213 6.39 4.58 4.41
N TYR A 214 7.25 4.38 3.40
CA TYR A 214 8.35 3.44 3.51
C TYR A 214 9.58 3.83 2.69
N GLN A 215 10.72 3.28 3.06
CA GLN A 215 11.95 3.32 2.27
C GLN A 215 12.60 1.93 2.32
N PHE A 216 12.98 1.38 1.16
CA PHE A 216 13.69 0.11 1.08
C PHE A 216 15.16 0.28 1.49
N ALA A 217 15.66 -0.57 2.39
CA ALA A 217 17.10 -0.66 2.67
C ALA A 217 17.86 -1.34 1.51
N ASN A 218 17.19 -2.24 0.77
CA ASN A 218 17.79 -2.99 -0.34
C ASN A 218 17.27 -2.49 -1.71
N PRO A 219 18.13 -1.88 -2.56
CA PRO A 219 17.74 -1.41 -3.91
C PRO A 219 17.21 -2.51 -4.84
N LEU A 220 17.63 -3.77 -4.67
CA LEU A 220 17.14 -4.89 -5.47
C LEU A 220 15.66 -5.19 -5.16
N TYR A 221 15.28 -5.18 -3.88
CA TYR A 221 13.87 -5.32 -3.46
C TYR A 221 13.02 -4.15 -3.97
N ALA A 222 13.55 -2.92 -3.91
CA ALA A 222 12.88 -1.74 -4.46
C ALA A 222 12.58 -1.89 -5.95
N ALA A 223 13.56 -2.37 -6.74
CA ALA A 223 13.37 -2.62 -8.17
C ALA A 223 12.32 -3.72 -8.43
N MET A 224 12.43 -4.87 -7.76
CA MET A 224 11.52 -6.03 -7.96
C MET A 224 10.07 -5.75 -7.53
N SER A 225 9.87 -4.93 -6.49
CA SER A 225 8.54 -4.63 -5.93
C SER A 225 7.83 -3.44 -6.57
N SER A 226 8.56 -2.60 -7.33
CA SER A 226 8.09 -1.29 -7.83
C SER A 226 6.73 -1.32 -8.55
N ALA A 227 6.49 -2.31 -9.41
CA ALA A 227 5.26 -2.43 -10.19
C ALA A 227 4.03 -2.92 -9.40
N VAL A 228 4.24 -3.55 -8.22
CA VAL A 228 3.16 -4.12 -7.40
C VAL A 228 2.89 -3.30 -6.14
N ALA A 229 3.87 -2.57 -5.62
CA ALA A 229 3.74 -1.76 -4.40
C ALA A 229 2.51 -0.83 -4.42
N PRO A 230 2.17 -0.10 -5.50
CA PRO A 230 0.98 0.77 -5.52
C PRO A 230 -0.35 0.05 -5.24
N LYS A 231 -0.45 -1.25 -5.51
CA LYS A 231 -1.67 -2.04 -5.30
C LYS A 231 -1.79 -2.63 -3.89
N VAL A 232 -0.74 -2.56 -3.08
CA VAL A 232 -0.72 -3.16 -1.74
C VAL A 232 -1.71 -2.48 -0.82
N ALA A 233 -1.72 -1.14 -0.76
CA ALA A 233 -2.64 -0.38 0.09
C ALA A 233 -4.12 -0.65 -0.26
N ASP A 234 -4.46 -0.68 -1.56
CA ASP A 234 -5.82 -1.02 -2.02
C ASP A 234 -6.23 -2.45 -1.62
N LYS A 235 -5.31 -3.43 -1.75
CA LYS A 235 -5.59 -4.82 -1.38
C LYS A 235 -5.68 -5.03 0.14
N MET A 236 -4.91 -4.27 0.93
CA MET A 236 -5.04 -4.25 2.38
C MET A 236 -6.40 -3.68 2.81
N ILE A 237 -6.77 -2.48 2.34
CA ILE A 237 -8.04 -1.85 2.76
C ILE A 237 -9.28 -2.63 2.28
N GLU A 238 -9.21 -3.27 1.11
CA GLU A 238 -10.24 -4.20 0.62
C GLU A 238 -10.38 -5.44 1.54
N ALA A 239 -9.26 -6.01 1.98
CA ALA A 239 -9.27 -7.13 2.92
C ALA A 239 -9.86 -6.76 4.28
N PHE A 240 -9.55 -5.56 4.80
CA PHE A 240 -10.20 -5.02 6.00
C PHE A 240 -11.70 -4.80 5.80
N GLU A 241 -12.11 -4.15 4.72
CA GLU A 241 -13.54 -3.95 4.41
C GLU A 241 -14.30 -5.29 4.38
N ASN A 242 -13.71 -6.32 3.79
CA ASN A 242 -14.31 -7.66 3.73
C ASN A 242 -14.29 -8.37 5.10
N ARG A 243 -13.28 -8.13 5.94
CA ARG A 243 -13.23 -8.63 7.32
C ARG A 243 -14.30 -7.99 8.20
N VAL A 244 -14.53 -6.67 8.08
CA VAL A 244 -15.60 -5.98 8.82
C VAL A 244 -16.97 -6.55 8.46
N LYS A 245 -17.26 -6.73 7.15
CA LYS A 245 -18.48 -7.41 6.69
C LYS A 245 -18.61 -8.81 7.27
N ALA A 246 -17.56 -9.62 7.22
CA ALA A 246 -17.60 -11.01 7.69
C ALA A 246 -17.85 -11.14 9.20
N VAL A 247 -17.38 -10.17 10.01
CA VAL A 247 -17.60 -10.14 11.46
C VAL A 247 -19.01 -9.65 11.81
N LEU A 248 -19.55 -8.67 11.08
CA LEU A 248 -20.85 -8.05 11.38
C LEU A 248 -22.06 -8.73 10.72
N GLU A 249 -21.91 -9.21 9.49
CA GLU A 249 -22.98 -9.81 8.67
C GLU A 249 -22.86 -11.35 8.58
N GLY A 250 -21.79 -11.91 9.14
CA GLY A 250 -21.45 -13.33 9.07
C GLY A 250 -20.78 -13.75 7.76
N PRO A 251 -20.18 -14.96 7.73
CA PRO A 251 -19.31 -15.40 6.64
C PRO A 251 -20.01 -15.62 5.28
N ALA A 252 -21.35 -15.64 5.24
CA ALA A 252 -22.12 -15.84 4.01
C ALA A 252 -22.12 -14.62 3.06
N HIS A 253 -21.87 -13.41 3.58
CA HIS A 253 -21.94 -12.17 2.79
C HIS A 253 -20.62 -11.76 2.12
N ALA A 254 -19.47 -12.15 2.70
CA ALA A 254 -18.15 -11.76 2.21
C ALA A 254 -17.78 -12.33 0.81
N LYS A 255 -18.37 -13.46 0.39
CA LYS A 255 -18.02 -14.16 -0.85
C LYS A 255 -18.70 -13.63 -2.13
N ARG A 256 -19.58 -12.63 -2.05
CA ARG A 256 -20.53 -12.29 -3.14
C ARG A 256 -20.02 -11.24 -4.17
N LYS A 257 -18.71 -11.00 -4.28
CA LYS A 257 -18.14 -9.96 -5.17
C LYS A 257 -16.83 -10.35 -5.91
N THR A 258 -16.52 -11.64 -6.02
CA THR A 258 -15.38 -12.13 -6.82
C THR A 258 -15.87 -13.10 -7.90
N THR A 259 -16.62 -12.55 -8.85
CA THR A 259 -16.95 -13.16 -10.16
C THR A 259 -16.99 -12.05 -11.20
#